data_AF-A0A8C1YI37-F1
#
_entry.id   AF-A0A8C1YI37-F1
#
_cell.length_a   1.000
_cell.length_b   1.000
_cell.length_c   1.000
_cell.angle_alpha   90.00
_cell.angle_beta   90.00
_cell.angle_gamma   90.00
#
_symmetry.space_group_name_H-M   'P 1'
#
loop_
_entity.id
_entity.type
_entity.pdbx_description
1 polymer ?
#
loop_
_entity_poly.entity_id
_entity_poly.type
_entity_poly.pdbx_seq_one_letter_code
_entity_poly.pdbx_strand_id
1 'polypeptide(L)'
;MAEGSLEECSLEILDIPDDLDDDLLSLYFDNKRRSGGGSVVSFEKHGNHALVVFEDAETAARVVSKSHVLQNTKLTVRRKPPKDPGKLLLKGLSPQTSLDHVELYVENVTGMDCETDFILYESPKKDLVLVHLKKPLDRGL
;
A
#
# COMPACT_ATOMS: atom_id res chain seq x y z
N MET A 1 12.99 15.10 7.71
CA MET A 1 13.42 13.83 8.34
C MET A 1 12.24 13.27 9.14
N ALA A 2 11.19 12.75 8.50
CA ALA A 2 10.03 12.18 9.21
C ALA A 2 9.21 11.20 8.37
N GLU A 3 9.20 11.33 7.04
CA GLU A 3 8.39 10.45 6.17
C GLU A 3 8.92 9.00 6.07
N GLY A 4 10.21 8.75 6.33
CA GLY A 4 10.74 7.37 6.35
C GLY A 4 10.31 6.55 7.58
N SER A 5 10.11 7.20 8.72
CA SER A 5 9.90 6.50 10.00
C SER A 5 8.49 5.95 10.16
N LEU A 6 7.48 6.59 9.57
CA LEU A 6 6.10 6.13 9.63
C LEU A 6 5.87 4.92 8.71
N GLU A 7 6.56 4.86 7.57
CA GLU A 7 6.47 3.76 6.63
C GLU A 7 6.92 2.42 7.25
N GLU A 8 8.00 2.45 8.04
CA GLU A 8 8.55 1.26 8.72
C GLU A 8 7.71 0.80 9.92
N CYS A 9 6.97 1.73 10.54
CA CYS A 9 6.05 1.46 11.64
C CYS A 9 4.62 1.12 11.19
N SER A 10 4.31 1.21 9.89
CA SER A 10 2.97 1.00 9.35
C SER A 10 2.80 -0.38 8.71
N LEU A 11 1.73 -1.09 9.07
CA LEU A 11 1.34 -2.36 8.46
C LEU A 11 -0.07 -2.28 7.86
N GLU A 12 -0.25 -3.00 6.76
CA GLU A 12 -1.55 -3.23 6.14
C GLU A 12 -2.06 -4.62 6.54
N ILE A 13 -3.28 -4.66 7.03
CA ILE A 13 -4.02 -5.85 7.40
C ILE A 13 -5.07 -6.07 6.31
N LEU A 14 -5.10 -7.27 5.74
CA LEU A 14 -6.00 -7.70 4.67
C LEU A 14 -6.83 -8.90 5.14
N ASP A 15 -7.85 -9.24 4.35
CA ASP A 15 -8.79 -10.33 4.61
C ASP A 15 -9.56 -10.14 5.92
N ILE A 16 -9.86 -8.87 6.25
CA ILE A 16 -10.67 -8.51 7.42
C ILE A 16 -12.14 -8.79 7.08
N PRO A 17 -12.86 -9.59 7.88
CA PRO A 17 -14.29 -9.79 7.68
C PRO A 17 -15.07 -8.55 8.14
N ASP A 18 -16.17 -8.24 7.46
CA ASP A 18 -16.99 -7.05 7.76
C ASP A 18 -17.54 -7.03 9.19
N ASP A 19 -17.79 -8.20 9.78
CA ASP A 19 -18.31 -8.38 11.15
C ASP A 19 -17.27 -8.12 12.25
N LEU A 20 -15.98 -8.01 11.89
CA LEU A 20 -14.91 -7.84 12.86
C LEU A 20 -14.77 -6.38 13.28
N ASP A 21 -14.95 -6.12 14.57
CA ASP A 21 -14.95 -4.78 15.15
C ASP A 21 -13.56 -4.13 15.16
N ASP A 22 -13.53 -2.80 14.97
CA ASP A 22 -12.31 -1.99 14.91
C ASP A 22 -11.56 -2.01 16.24
N ASP A 23 -12.29 -1.91 17.36
CA ASP A 23 -11.73 -1.94 18.70
C ASP A 23 -11.10 -3.30 19.02
N LEU A 24 -11.72 -4.38 18.52
CA LEU A 24 -11.22 -5.74 18.70
C LEU A 24 -9.92 -5.97 17.91
N LEU A 25 -9.86 -5.49 16.67
CA LEU A 25 -8.64 -5.51 15.85
C LEU A 25 -7.53 -4.71 16.52
N SER A 26 -7.82 -3.47 16.92
CA SER A 26 -6.87 -2.59 17.59
C SER A 26 -6.30 -3.24 18.85
N LEU A 27 -7.17 -3.78 19.73
CA LEU A 27 -6.76 -4.48 20.95
C LEU A 27 -5.92 -5.74 20.66
N TYR A 28 -6.24 -6.47 19.60
CA TYR A 28 -5.45 -7.63 19.19
C TYR A 28 -4.03 -7.24 18.77
N PHE A 29 -3.89 -6.16 17.99
CA PHE A 29 -2.58 -5.65 17.55
C PHE A 29 -1.81 -4.93 18.66
N ASP A 30 -2.48 -4.37 19.67
CA ASP A 30 -1.84 -3.85 20.87
C ASP A 30 -1.25 -4.99 21.76
N ASN A 31 -1.83 -6.18 21.69
CA ASN A 31 -1.43 -7.30 22.54
C ASN A 31 -0.15 -8.02 22.07
N LYS A 32 0.98 -7.68 22.70
CA LYS A 32 2.30 -8.29 22.46
C LYS A 32 2.34 -9.83 22.54
N ARG A 33 1.54 -10.48 23.41
CA ARG A 33 1.54 -11.96 23.49
C ARG A 33 0.82 -12.61 22.32
N ARG A 34 -0.32 -12.03 21.90
CA ARG A 34 -1.18 -12.60 20.85
C ARG A 34 -0.64 -12.29 19.46
N SER A 35 -0.46 -11.01 19.12
CA SER A 35 -0.02 -10.57 17.80
C SER A 35 1.49 -10.36 17.69
N GLY A 36 2.21 -10.22 18.81
CA GLY A 36 3.60 -9.74 18.77
C GLY A 36 3.71 -8.22 18.60
N GLY A 37 2.57 -7.52 18.64
CA GLY A 37 2.48 -6.08 18.54
C GLY A 37 2.77 -5.34 19.84
N GLY A 38 2.13 -4.19 20.01
CA GLY A 38 2.40 -3.21 21.06
C GLY A 38 1.67 -1.91 20.75
N SER A 39 2.06 -0.82 21.43
CA SER A 39 1.38 0.47 21.36
C SER A 39 1.02 0.89 19.94
N VAL A 40 -0.29 0.86 19.66
CA VAL A 40 -0.86 1.32 18.38
C VAL A 40 -1.05 2.84 18.46
N VAL A 41 -0.42 3.57 17.55
CA VAL A 41 -0.49 5.03 17.43
C VAL A 41 -1.71 5.45 16.61
N SER A 42 -2.00 4.70 15.54
CA SER A 42 -3.16 4.95 14.69
C SER A 42 -3.67 3.64 14.09
N PHE A 43 -4.98 3.53 13.98
CA PHE A 43 -5.65 2.38 13.37
C PHE A 43 -6.80 2.91 12.49
N GLU A 44 -6.81 2.53 11.23
CA GLU A 44 -7.81 2.99 10.27
C GLU A 44 -8.29 1.80 9.42
N LYS A 45 -9.55 1.38 9.59
CA LYS A 45 -10.16 0.30 8.82
C LYS A 45 -10.97 0.86 7.65
N HIS A 46 -10.82 0.21 6.49
CA HIS A 46 -11.50 0.50 5.24
C HIS A 46 -12.11 -0.80 4.68
N GLY A 47 -13.28 -1.19 5.20
CA GLY A 47 -13.95 -2.43 4.79
C GLY A 47 -13.12 -3.67 5.12
N ASN A 48 -12.61 -4.36 4.09
CA ASN A 48 -11.86 -5.61 4.25
C ASN A 48 -10.35 -5.45 4.51
N HIS A 49 -9.87 -4.21 4.64
CA HIS A 49 -8.48 -3.91 4.96
C HIS A 49 -8.37 -2.85 6.03
N ALA A 50 -7.24 -2.81 6.73
CA ALA A 50 -6.95 -1.79 7.73
C ALA A 50 -5.47 -1.41 7.71
N LEU A 51 -5.20 -0.16 8.04
CA LEU A 51 -3.86 0.38 8.25
C LEU A 51 -3.64 0.53 9.76
N VAL A 52 -2.58 -0.10 10.27
CA VAL A 52 -2.15 0.04 11.66
C VAL A 52 -0.77 0.67 11.69
N VAL A 53 -0.60 1.68 12.55
CA VAL A 53 0.67 2.37 12.77
C VAL A 53 1.09 2.13 14.21
N PHE A 54 2.26 1.53 14.39
CA PHE A 54 2.84 1.28 15.71
C PHE A 54 3.76 2.42 16.14
N GLU A 55 4.06 2.49 17.43
CA GLU A 55 5.05 3.44 17.96
C GLU A 55 6.47 3.14 17.47
N ASP A 56 6.78 1.86 17.22
CA ASP A 56 8.13 1.38 16.93
C ASP A 56 8.17 0.40 15.75
N ALA A 57 9.23 0.51 14.94
CA ALA A 57 9.44 -0.29 13.74
C ALA A 57 9.77 -1.76 14.07
N GLU A 58 10.40 -2.05 15.21
CA GLU A 58 10.61 -3.44 15.64
C GLU A 58 9.29 -4.13 15.94
N THR A 59 8.32 -3.38 16.50
CA THR A 59 6.95 -3.89 16.71
C THR A 59 6.30 -4.26 15.39
N ALA A 60 6.34 -3.38 14.40
CA ALA A 60 5.83 -3.69 13.06
C ALA A 60 6.54 -4.91 12.43
N ALA A 61 7.87 -5.02 12.59
CA ALA A 61 8.65 -6.17 12.09
C ALA A 61 8.25 -7.50 12.77
N ARG A 62 7.96 -7.49 14.07
CA ARG A 62 7.49 -8.67 14.81
C ARG A 62 6.11 -9.10 14.36
N VAL A 63 5.20 -8.15 14.22
CA VAL A 63 3.81 -8.41 13.81
C VAL A 63 3.77 -9.01 12.41
N VAL A 64 4.49 -8.45 11.43
CA VAL A 64 4.47 -8.97 10.05
C VAL A 64 5.09 -10.36 9.91
N SER A 65 6.04 -10.72 10.78
CA SER A 65 6.69 -12.04 10.77
C SER A 65 5.77 -13.16 11.31
N LYS A 66 4.68 -12.79 11.99
CA LYS A 66 3.76 -13.73 12.64
C LYS A 66 2.51 -13.96 11.80
N SER A 67 1.93 -15.15 11.92
CA SER A 67 0.57 -15.42 11.43
C SER A 67 -0.46 -14.96 12.47
N HIS A 68 -1.56 -14.37 11.98
CA HIS A 68 -2.60 -13.81 12.82
C HIS A 68 -3.91 -14.54 12.57
N VAL A 69 -4.53 -14.99 13.66
CA VAL A 69 -5.85 -15.61 13.63
C VAL A 69 -6.69 -14.98 14.72
N LEU A 70 -7.77 -14.30 14.32
CA LEU A 70 -8.69 -13.61 15.20
C LEU A 70 -10.11 -14.09 14.89
N GLN A 71 -10.84 -14.56 15.91
CA GLN A 71 -12.17 -15.16 15.77
C GLN A 71 -12.26 -16.23 14.66
N ASN A 72 -11.32 -17.18 14.65
CA ASN A 72 -11.21 -18.22 13.61
C ASN A 72 -10.97 -17.70 12.18
N THR A 73 -10.76 -16.40 11.99
CA THR A 73 -10.41 -15.80 10.71
C THR A 73 -8.91 -15.54 10.65
N LYS A 74 -8.28 -15.97 9.56
CA LYS A 74 -6.87 -15.70 9.30
C LYS A 74 -6.73 -14.30 8.69
N LEU A 75 -6.00 -13.43 9.38
CA LEU A 75 -5.70 -12.08 8.90
C LEU A 75 -4.36 -12.10 8.17
N THR A 76 -4.29 -11.44 7.02
CA THR A 76 -3.05 -11.29 6.26
C THR A 76 -2.43 -9.96 6.61
N VAL A 77 -1.28 -9.97 7.30
CA VAL A 77 -0.57 -8.74 7.64
C VAL A 77 0.67 -8.62 6.78
N ARG A 78 0.85 -7.45 6.16
CA ARG A 78 2.04 -7.15 5.34
C ARG A 78 2.54 -5.75 5.63
N ARG A 79 3.82 -5.51 5.36
CA ARG A 79 4.33 -4.14 5.27
C ARG A 79 3.60 -3.43 4.14
N LYS A 80 3.26 -2.17 4.37
CA LYS A 80 2.78 -1.32 3.29
C LYS A 80 3.83 -1.39 2.17
N PRO A 81 3.46 -1.74 0.94
CA PRO A 81 4.42 -1.72 -0.16
C PRO A 81 5.03 -0.32 -0.20
N PRO A 82 6.37 -0.20 -0.32
CA PRO A 82 7.00 1.11 -0.38
C PRO A 82 6.32 1.90 -1.49
N LYS A 83 5.75 3.05 -1.15
CA LYS A 83 5.26 3.98 -2.16
C LYS A 83 6.51 4.49 -2.84
N ASP A 84 6.77 4.01 -4.04
CA ASP A 84 7.81 4.54 -4.89
C ASP A 84 7.19 5.76 -5.59
N PRO A 85 7.47 7.00 -5.16
CA PRO A 85 6.85 8.19 -5.74
C PRO A 85 7.27 8.41 -7.19
N GLY A 86 8.28 7.67 -7.68
CA GLY A 86 8.67 7.60 -9.07
C GLY A 86 7.95 6.49 -9.86
N LYS A 87 7.03 5.72 -9.26
CA LYS A 87 6.32 4.65 -9.96
C LYS A 87 4.82 4.69 -9.76
N LEU A 88 4.08 4.73 -10.87
CA LEU A 88 2.63 4.69 -10.89
C LEU A 88 2.17 3.41 -11.58
N LEU A 89 1.15 2.75 -11.04
CA LEU A 89 0.58 1.56 -11.63
C LEU A 89 -0.84 1.86 -12.12
N LEU A 90 -0.99 1.91 -13.44
CA LEU A 90 -2.30 2.01 -14.10
C LEU A 90 -2.92 0.62 -14.18
N LYS A 91 -4.16 0.48 -13.71
CA LYS A 91 -4.90 -0.78 -13.69
C LYS A 91 -6.24 -0.65 -14.43
N GLY A 92 -6.72 -1.78 -14.95
CA GLY A 92 -8.02 -1.85 -15.62
C GLY A 92 -7.96 -1.33 -17.05
N LEU A 93 -6.78 -1.37 -17.68
CA LEU A 93 -6.63 -1.02 -19.09
C LEU A 93 -7.30 -2.08 -19.96
N SER A 94 -7.92 -1.63 -21.05
CA SER A 94 -8.40 -2.54 -22.07
C SER A 94 -7.20 -3.12 -22.83
N PRO A 95 -7.20 -4.41 -23.19
CA PRO A 95 -6.16 -5.00 -24.03
C PRO A 95 -6.01 -4.34 -25.41
N GLN A 96 -7.01 -3.54 -25.83
CA GLN A 96 -7.00 -2.78 -27.07
C GLN A 96 -6.40 -1.37 -26.92
N THR A 97 -6.19 -0.89 -25.69
CA THR A 97 -5.56 0.41 -25.45
C THR A 97 -4.10 0.33 -25.87
N SER A 98 -3.69 1.12 -26.86
CA SER A 98 -2.28 1.21 -27.25
C SER A 98 -1.48 2.02 -26.24
N LEU A 99 -0.17 1.75 -26.17
CA LEU A 99 0.73 2.47 -25.29
C LEU A 99 0.72 3.98 -25.56
N ASP A 100 0.60 4.37 -26.83
CA ASP A 100 0.42 5.76 -27.30
C ASP A 100 -0.74 6.50 -26.60
N HIS A 101 -1.88 5.81 -26.41
CA HIS A 101 -3.02 6.41 -25.69
C HIS A 101 -2.76 6.51 -24.19
N VAL A 102 -2.00 5.56 -23.63
CA VAL A 102 -1.61 5.60 -22.21
C VAL A 102 -0.61 6.72 -21.98
N GLU A 103 0.32 6.91 -22.90
CA GLU A 103 1.29 7.99 -22.91
C GLU A 103 0.59 9.34 -22.88
N LEU A 104 -0.26 9.62 -23.87
CA LEU A 104 -1.03 10.86 -23.94
C LEU A 104 -1.86 11.11 -22.67
N TYR A 105 -2.46 10.06 -22.11
CA TYR A 105 -3.20 10.16 -20.85
C TYR A 105 -2.29 10.56 -19.69
N VAL A 106 -1.14 9.89 -19.55
CA VAL A 106 -0.17 10.21 -18.49
C VAL A 106 0.34 11.63 -18.66
N GLU A 107 0.76 12.05 -19.86
CA GLU A 107 1.23 13.41 -20.13
C GLU A 107 0.18 14.46 -19.76
N ASN A 108 -1.09 14.24 -20.15
CA ASN A 108 -2.17 15.16 -19.85
C ASN A 108 -2.51 15.24 -18.35
N VAL A 109 -2.37 14.13 -17.62
CA VAL A 109 -2.66 14.09 -16.17
C VAL A 109 -1.51 14.64 -15.35
N THR A 110 -0.25 14.34 -15.71
CA THR A 110 0.92 14.69 -14.91
C THR A 110 1.62 15.98 -15.38
N GLY A 111 1.33 16.45 -16.59
CA GLY A 111 2.06 17.55 -17.24
C GLY A 111 3.51 17.20 -17.60
N MET A 112 3.85 15.92 -17.61
CA MET A 112 5.19 15.40 -17.91
C MET A 112 5.31 15.01 -19.39
N ASP A 113 6.53 14.97 -19.90
CA ASP A 113 6.84 14.58 -21.28
C ASP A 113 7.31 13.12 -21.36
N CYS A 114 6.79 12.37 -22.33
CA CYS A 114 7.08 10.94 -22.47
C CYS A 114 8.54 10.62 -22.84
N GLU A 115 9.26 11.51 -23.52
CA GLU A 115 10.64 11.28 -23.95
C GLU A 115 11.60 11.53 -22.76
N THR A 116 11.28 12.53 -21.95
CA THR A 116 12.22 13.08 -20.97
C THR A 116 11.89 12.72 -19.54
N ASP A 117 10.63 12.54 -19.16
CA ASP A 117 10.21 12.49 -17.76
C ASP A 117 9.73 11.12 -17.28
N PHE A 118 9.29 10.21 -18.16
CA PHE A 118 8.85 8.88 -17.72
C PHE A 118 9.05 7.76 -18.75
N ILE A 119 8.89 6.51 -18.31
CA ILE A 119 9.00 5.29 -19.15
C ILE A 119 7.81 4.39 -18.82
N LEU A 120 7.16 3.82 -19.84
CA LEU A 120 6.03 2.91 -19.68
C LEU A 120 6.45 1.45 -19.87
N TYR A 121 5.93 0.56 -19.03
CA TYR A 121 6.08 -0.89 -19.15
C TYR A 121 4.71 -1.56 -19.16
N GLU A 122 4.35 -2.24 -20.24
CA GLU A 122 3.09 -2.99 -20.36
C GLU A 122 3.18 -4.38 -19.71
N SER A 123 2.09 -4.82 -19.09
CA SER A 123 1.99 -6.22 -18.65
C SER A 123 1.81 -7.16 -19.85
N PRO A 124 2.23 -8.43 -19.73
CA PRO A 124 1.96 -9.43 -20.77
C PRO A 124 0.47 -9.61 -21.10
N LYS A 125 -0.41 -9.26 -20.17
CA LYS A 125 -1.87 -9.34 -20.30
C LYS A 125 -2.51 -8.05 -20.81
N LYS A 126 -1.74 -6.96 -20.94
CA LYS A 126 -2.19 -5.62 -21.36
C LYS A 126 -3.30 -5.00 -20.50
N ASP A 127 -3.43 -5.46 -19.27
CA ASP A 127 -4.39 -4.99 -18.26
C ASP A 127 -3.76 -4.01 -17.26
N LEU A 128 -2.43 -3.94 -17.22
CA LEU A 128 -1.64 -3.12 -16.32
C LEU A 128 -0.53 -2.41 -17.10
N VAL A 129 -0.27 -1.15 -16.76
CA VAL A 129 0.93 -0.40 -17.22
C VAL A 129 1.62 0.20 -16.01
N LEU A 130 2.93 -0.06 -15.89
CA LEU A 130 3.79 0.59 -14.91
C LEU A 130 4.42 1.82 -15.56
N VAL A 131 4.14 2.99 -15.00
CA VAL A 131 4.78 4.26 -15.34
C VAL A 131 5.95 4.46 -14.38
N HIS A 132 7.17 4.59 -14.93
CA HIS A 132 8.38 4.88 -14.17
C HIS A 132 8.84 6.31 -14.48
N LEU A 133 8.60 7.21 -13.56
CA LEU A 133 8.98 8.61 -13.62
C LEU A 133 10.47 8.76 -13.29
N LYS A 134 11.19 9.50 -14.12
CA LYS A 134 12.59 9.86 -13.90
C LYS A 134 12.75 10.89 -12.78
N LYS A 135 11.68 11.61 -12.45
CA LYS A 135 11.55 12.48 -11.26
C LYS A 135 10.25 12.15 -10.53
N PRO A 136 10.25 12.07 -9.19
CA PRO A 136 9.04 11.81 -8.43
C PRO A 136 8.02 12.95 -8.64
N LEU A 137 6.73 12.62 -8.61
CA LEU A 137 5.67 13.63 -8.60
C LEU A 137 5.80 14.47 -7.33
N ASP A 138 5.93 15.79 -7.49
CA ASP A 138 5.74 16.71 -6.38
C ASP A 138 4.26 16.66 -5.97
N ARG A 139 3.98 16.76 -4.67
CA ARG A 139 2.75 16.28 -4.01
C ARG A 139 1.53 17.19 -4.22
N GLY A 140 1.34 17.70 -5.44
CA GLY A 140 0.36 18.73 -5.79
C GLY A 140 -0.38 18.47 -7.12
N LEU A 141 -0.88 17.24 -7.29
CA LEU A 141 -1.94 16.94 -8.27
C LEU A 141 -3.32 17.22 -7.64
#